data_AF-A0A968HJ50-F1
#
_entry.id   AF-A0A968HJ50-F1
#
_cell.length_a   1.000
_cell.length_b   1.000
_cell.length_c   1.000
_cell.angle_alpha   90.00
_cell.angle_beta   90.00
_cell.angle_gamma   90.00
#
_symmetry.space_group_name_H-M   'P 1'
#
loop_
_entity.id
_entity.type
_entity.pdbx_description
1 polymer ?
#
loop_
_entity_poly.entity_id
_entity_poly.type
_entity_poly.pdbx_seq_one_letter_code
_entity_poly.pdbx_strand_id
1 'polypeptide(L)'
;MVLQLWFEYYPILQPLFVGICFCLAWGIIGLLVWNLGSAIAYSIRTSQRMHQIPCSRCRYFTNDSHLKCPVRPDIALSEAAISCGDFAPPPSLTLEI
;
A
#
# COMPACT_ATOMS: atom_id res chain seq x y z
N MET A 1 -22.81 32.44 43.31
CA MET A 1 -21.44 32.04 43.70
C MET A 1 -20.76 31.16 42.64
N VAL A 2 -21.30 29.99 42.27
CA VAL A 2 -20.67 29.08 41.27
C VAL A 2 -20.54 29.70 39.86
N LEU A 3 -21.53 30.47 39.42
CA LEU A 3 -21.51 31.12 38.10
C LEU A 3 -20.45 32.23 37.98
N GLN A 4 -20.10 32.89 39.10
CA GLN A 4 -19.13 34.00 39.10
C GLN A 4 -17.69 33.47 38.98
N LEU A 5 -17.40 32.37 39.68
CA LEU A 5 -16.13 31.63 39.55
C LEU A 5 -15.89 31.12 38.13
N TRP A 6 -16.96 30.72 37.43
CA TRP A 6 -16.90 30.28 36.04
C TRP A 6 -16.51 31.40 35.08
N PHE A 7 -17.06 32.61 35.24
CA PHE A 7 -16.74 33.76 34.40
C PHE A 7 -15.31 34.27 34.59
N GLU A 8 -14.77 34.20 35.81
CA GLU A 8 -13.38 34.59 36.10
C GLU A 8 -12.34 33.58 35.57
N TYR A 9 -12.72 32.30 35.49
CA TYR A 9 -11.83 31.23 35.04
C TYR A 9 -11.78 31.07 33.50
N TYR A 10 -12.89 31.37 32.82
CA TYR A 10 -13.05 31.26 31.36
C TYR A 10 -11.95 31.96 30.52
N PRO A 11 -11.54 33.22 30.81
CA PRO A 11 -10.55 33.92 29.97
C PRO A 11 -9.16 33.30 30.01
N ILE A 12 -8.81 32.56 31.08
CA ILE A 12 -7.51 31.87 31.22
C ILE A 12 -7.55 30.50 30.55
N LEU A 13 -8.70 29.83 30.58
CA LEU A 13 -8.87 28.49 30.00
C LEU A 13 -9.00 28.52 28.46
N GLN A 14 -9.59 29.60 27.92
CA GLN A 14 -9.85 29.79 26.50
C GLN A 14 -8.60 29.67 25.60
N PRO A 15 -7.46 30.35 25.85
CA PRO A 15 -6.28 30.23 24.99
C PRO A 15 -5.65 28.83 25.01
N LEU A 16 -5.71 28.14 26.15
CA LEU A 16 -5.21 26.76 26.29
C LEU A 16 -6.05 25.78 25.45
N PHE A 17 -7.38 25.89 25.54
CA PHE A 17 -8.28 25.01 24.77
C PHE A 17 -8.13 25.21 23.27
N VAL A 18 -8.00 26.45 22.80
CA VAL A 18 -7.80 26.75 21.37
C VAL A 18 -6.48 26.18 20.87
N GLY A 19 -5.39 26.34 21.63
CA GLY A 19 -4.08 25.77 21.27
C GLY A 19 -4.10 24.24 21.22
N ILE A 20 -4.71 23.59 22.23
CA ILE A 20 -4.83 22.13 22.28
C ILE A 20 -5.67 21.61 21.10
N CYS A 21 -6.83 22.22 20.83
CA CYS A 21 -7.67 21.83 19.70
C CYS A 21 -6.94 21.99 18.35
N PHE A 22 -6.15 23.05 18.18
CA PHE A 22 -5.36 23.25 16.96
C PHE A 22 -4.29 22.16 16.81
N CYS A 23 -3.51 21.90 17.85
CA CYS A 23 -2.50 20.84 17.85
C CYS A 23 -3.10 19.46 17.55
N LEU A 24 -4.25 19.15 18.15
CA LEU A 24 -4.96 17.89 17.90
C LEU A 24 -5.48 17.80 16.47
N ALA A 25 -6.10 18.87 15.95
CA ALA A 25 -6.60 18.89 14.57
C ALA A 25 -5.47 18.64 13.56
N TRP A 26 -4.35 19.36 13.71
CA TRP A 26 -3.18 19.17 12.84
C TRP A 26 -2.51 17.81 13.04
N GLY A 27 -2.46 17.32 14.28
CA GLY A 27 -1.95 15.97 14.57
C GLY A 27 -2.76 14.88 13.89
N ILE A 28 -4.10 14.97 13.94
CA ILE A 28 -5.00 14.04 13.25
C ILE A 28 -4.82 14.13 11.74
N ILE A 29 -4.77 15.35 11.17
CA ILE A 29 -4.54 15.53 9.73
C ILE A 29 -3.20 14.93 9.31
N GLY A 30 -2.12 15.20 10.06
CA GLY A 30 -0.80 14.65 9.79
C GLY A 30 -0.77 13.12 9.86
N LEU A 31 -1.42 12.53 10.86
CA LEU A 31 -1.58 11.08 10.97
C LEU A 31 -2.39 10.52 9.80
N LEU A 32 -3.47 11.20 9.37
CA LEU A 32 -4.28 10.77 8.24
C LEU A 32 -3.43 10.74 6.96
N VAL A 33 -2.71 11.83 6.68
CA VAL A 33 -1.83 11.94 5.51
C VAL A 33 -0.73 10.89 5.54
N TRP A 34 -0.13 10.61 6.71
CA TRP A 34 0.88 9.57 6.85
C TRP A 34 0.31 8.17 6.58
N ASN A 35 -0.87 7.86 7.12
CA ASN A 35 -1.53 6.57 6.89
C ASN A 35 -1.91 6.40 5.41
N LEU A 36 -2.52 7.41 4.78
CA LEU A 36 -2.86 7.36 3.36
C LEU A 36 -1.61 7.27 2.49
N GLY A 37 -0.60 8.09 2.74
CA GLY A 37 0.66 8.08 2.00
C GLY A 37 1.40 6.75 2.11
N SER A 38 1.47 6.17 3.32
CA SER A 38 2.06 4.85 3.52
C SER A 38 1.25 3.77 2.81
N ALA A 39 -0.08 3.75 2.93
CA ALA A 39 -0.93 2.81 2.22
C ALA A 39 -0.77 2.89 0.69
N ILE A 40 -0.69 4.10 0.14
CA ILE A 40 -0.42 4.33 -1.29
C ILE A 40 0.99 3.87 -1.65
N ALA A 41 2.01 4.17 -0.84
CA ALA A 41 3.37 3.70 -1.09
C ALA A 41 3.49 2.17 -1.04
N TYR A 42 2.77 1.51 -0.13
CA TYR A 42 2.64 0.06 -0.09
C TYR A 42 1.90 -0.47 -1.33
N SER A 43 0.83 0.21 -1.75
CA SER A 43 0.07 -0.12 -2.96
C SER A 43 0.91 0.01 -4.24
N ILE A 44 1.74 1.06 -4.35
CA ILE A 44 2.66 1.25 -5.47
C ILE A 44 3.77 0.21 -5.43
N ARG A 45 4.33 -0.10 -4.25
CA ARG A 45 5.35 -1.16 -4.10
C ARG A 45 4.80 -2.54 -4.47
N THR A 46 3.57 -2.87 -4.07
CA THR A 46 2.93 -4.14 -4.48
C THR A 46 2.57 -4.13 -5.96
N SER A 47 2.15 -2.99 -6.53
CA SER A 47 1.89 -2.86 -7.96
C SER A 47 3.17 -2.96 -8.81
N GLN A 48 4.30 -2.40 -8.34
CA GLN A 48 5.59 -2.56 -9.00
C GLN A 48 6.10 -4.01 -8.88
N ARG A 49 5.84 -4.70 -7.77
CA ARG A 49 6.06 -6.15 -7.64
C ARG A 49 5.28 -6.93 -8.68
N MET A 50 4.02 -6.56 -8.98
CA MET A 50 3.24 -7.22 -10.02
C MET A 50 3.78 -6.99 -11.44
N HIS A 51 4.41 -5.84 -11.71
CA HIS A 51 5.06 -5.58 -13.00
C HIS A 51 6.40 -6.32 -13.19
N GLN A 52 6.98 -6.83 -12.09
CA GLN A 52 8.20 -7.67 -12.11
C GLN A 52 7.90 -9.17 -12.25
N ILE A 53 6.64 -9.58 -12.29
CA ILE A 53 6.30 -11.00 -12.40
C ILE A 53 6.54 -11.48 -13.84
N PRO A 54 7.52 -12.37 -14.09
CA PRO A 54 7.85 -12.84 -15.44
C PRO A 54 6.83 -13.84 -16.01
N CYS A 55 5.79 -14.21 -15.26
CA CYS A 55 4.79 -15.20 -15.66
C CYS A 55 4.06 -14.84 -16.95
N SER A 56 3.76 -13.56 -17.21
CA SER A 56 3.11 -13.13 -18.47
C SER A 56 3.97 -13.35 -19.71
N ARG A 57 5.29 -13.52 -19.51
CA ARG A 57 6.29 -13.79 -20.54
C ARG A 57 6.84 -15.23 -20.45
N CYS A 58 6.16 -16.14 -19.77
CA CYS A 58 6.57 -17.53 -19.67
C CYS A 58 5.82 -18.40 -20.69
N ARG A 59 6.51 -19.34 -21.32
CA ARG A 59 5.94 -20.27 -22.30
C ARG A 59 4.80 -21.14 -21.75
N TYR A 60 4.85 -21.43 -20.44
CA TYR A 60 3.87 -22.27 -19.75
C TYR A 60 2.67 -21.49 -19.19
N PHE A 61 2.57 -20.19 -19.45
CA PHE A 61 1.45 -19.39 -18.99
C PHE A 61 0.22 -19.68 -19.85
N THR A 62 -0.64 -20.55 -19.32
CA THR A 62 -1.99 -20.74 -19.84
C THR A 62 -2.85 -19.69 -19.17
N ASN A 63 -3.39 -18.74 -19.93
CA ASN A 63 -4.19 -17.62 -19.42
C ASN A 63 -5.59 -18.08 -18.91
N ASP A 64 -5.69 -19.29 -18.38
CA ASP A 64 -6.88 -19.90 -17.83
C ASP A 64 -7.00 -19.60 -16.34
N SER A 65 -8.21 -19.25 -15.91
CA SER A 65 -8.51 -18.91 -14.51
C SER A 65 -8.34 -20.07 -13.53
N HIS A 66 -8.43 -21.32 -14.02
CA HIS A 66 -8.29 -22.53 -13.22
C HIS A 66 -6.83 -23.03 -13.14
N LEU A 67 -6.03 -22.86 -14.20
CA LEU A 67 -4.63 -23.26 -14.24
C LEU A 67 -3.79 -22.17 -14.90
N LYS A 68 -3.31 -21.23 -14.08
CA LYS A 68 -2.44 -20.12 -14.50
C LYS A 68 -1.03 -20.60 -14.93
N CYS A 69 -0.56 -21.71 -14.36
CA CYS A 69 0.70 -22.36 -14.75
C CYS A 69 0.61 -23.86 -14.42
N PRO A 70 0.87 -24.77 -15.39
CA PRO A 70 0.80 -26.21 -15.17
C PRO A 70 2.00 -26.77 -14.39
N VAL A 71 3.14 -26.04 -14.36
CA VAL A 71 4.36 -26.50 -13.68
C VAL A 71 4.30 -26.24 -12.17
N ARG A 72 3.82 -25.04 -11.79
CA ARG A 72 3.65 -24.65 -10.39
C ARG A 72 2.40 -23.78 -10.21
N PRO A 73 1.22 -24.37 -10.00
CA PRO A 73 -0.02 -23.63 -9.84
C PRO A 73 -0.06 -22.79 -8.55
N ASP A 74 0.62 -23.24 -7.49
CA ASP A 74 0.57 -22.60 -6.16
C ASP A 74 1.28 -21.25 -6.08
N ILE A 75 2.30 -21.04 -6.93
CA ILE A 75 3.11 -19.81 -6.92
C ILE A 75 2.79 -18.87 -8.09
N ALA A 76 1.96 -19.28 -9.04
CA ALA A 76 1.66 -18.51 -10.25
C ALA A 76 1.09 -17.12 -9.92
N LEU A 77 1.56 -16.06 -10.62
CA LEU A 77 1.11 -14.67 -10.42
C LEU A 77 1.30 -14.13 -8.98
N SER A 78 2.21 -14.71 -8.21
CA SER A 78 2.58 -14.24 -6.86
C SER A 78 4.00 -13.67 -6.81
N GLU A 79 4.36 -13.00 -5.71
CA GLU A 79 5.73 -12.51 -5.50
C GLU A 79 6.77 -13.64 -5.49
N ALA A 80 6.36 -14.87 -5.14
CA ALA A 80 7.23 -16.05 -5.18
C ALA A 80 7.60 -16.49 -6.62
N ALA A 81 6.84 -16.06 -7.63
CA ALA A 81 7.14 -16.34 -9.03
C ALA A 81 8.18 -15.38 -9.65
N ILE A 82 8.59 -14.33 -8.94
CA ILE A 82 9.65 -13.40 -9.40
C ILE A 82 10.97 -14.16 -9.58
N SER A 83 11.26 -15.15 -8.74
CA SER A 83 12.45 -16.01 -8.81
C SER A 83 12.11 -17.45 -9.26
N CYS A 84 11.14 -17.61 -10.17
CA CYS A 84 10.76 -18.93 -10.65
C CYS A 84 11.92 -19.60 -11.41
N GLY A 85 12.50 -20.68 -10.85
CA GLY A 85 13.60 -21.42 -11.48
C GLY A 85 13.22 -22.19 -12.74
N ASP A 86 11.92 -22.41 -12.95
CA ASP A 86 11.35 -23.13 -14.11
C ASP A 86 10.92 -22.17 -15.23
N PHE A 87 11.37 -20.90 -15.17
CA PHE A 87 11.05 -19.90 -16.19
C PHE A 87 11.63 -20.30 -17.55
N ALA A 88 10.75 -20.43 -18.56
CA ALA A 88 11.15 -20.64 -19.95
C ALA A 88 10.61 -19.48 -20.81
N PRO A 89 11.49 -18.74 -21.52
CA PRO A 89 11.05 -17.69 -22.44
C PRO A 89 10.27 -18.28 -23.62
N PRO A 90 9.36 -17.51 -24.24
CA PRO A 90 8.64 -17.93 -25.44
C PRO A 90 9.63 -18.11 -26.60
N PRO A 91 9.33 -19.03 -27.54
CA PRO A 91 10.22 -19.37 -28.65
C PRO A 91 10.53 -18.19 -29.59
N SER A 92 9.74 -17.11 -29.55
CA SER A 92 10.00 -15.89 -30.32
C SER A 92 11.16 -15.05 -29.78
N LEU A 93 11.64 -15.30 -28.55
CA LEU A 93 12.76 -14.55 -27.94
C LEU A 93 14.12 -15.26 -28.11
N THR A 94 14.13 -16.48 -28.66
CA THR A 94 15.33 -17.28 -28.93
C THR A 94 15.80 -17.21 -30.38
N LEU A 95 15.10 -16.48 -31.25
CA LEU A 95 15.43 -16.38 -32.68
C LEU A 95 16.14 -15.06 -33.06
N GLU A 96 16.60 -14.29 -32.07
CA GLU A 96 17.42 -13.08 -32.26
C GLU A 96 18.75 -13.13 -31.46
N ILE A 97 19.30 -14.33 -31.24
CA ILE A 97 20.65 -14.52 -30.70
C ILE A 97 21.42 -15.46 -31.62
#